data_AF-A0AA38SMV9-F1
#
_entry.id   AF-A0AA38SMV9-F1
#
_cell.length_a   1.000
_cell.length_b   1.000
_cell.length_c   1.000
_cell.angle_alpha   90.00
_cell.angle_beta   90.00
_cell.angle_gamma   90.00
#
_symmetry.space_group_name_H-M   'P 1'
#
loop_
_entity.id
_entity.type
_entity.pdbx_description
1 polymer ?
#
loop_
_entity_poly.entity_id
_entity_poly.type
_entity_poly.pdbx_seq_one_letter_code
_entity_poly.pdbx_strand_id
1 'polypeptide(L)'
;MKGSQISKNIGVPPEKGFAGVPSTVPVKILHKDFYHPNGYDGTIRNLKMDLLHNYVENFGNCENYGPKLFPLWDVQKIAAFDLRVANTDRPCGNILLTYLYWPKANEPLLSEVVEYVIELDAEKDIEVLRFNGWKVSTECALILKISILQKAAAKGM
;
A
#
# COMPACT_ATOMS: atom_id res chain seq x y z
N MET A 1 -20.57 16.10 37.03
CA MET A 1 -20.61 14.68 36.57
C MET A 1 -19.34 14.39 35.80
N LYS A 2 -18.85 13.16 35.95
CA LYS A 2 -17.47 12.70 35.75
C LYS A 2 -16.90 12.99 34.36
N GLY A 3 -15.62 13.35 34.32
CA GLY A 3 -14.82 13.38 33.12
C GLY A 3 -14.73 11.98 32.51
N SER A 4 -15.02 11.89 31.21
CA SER A 4 -14.76 10.67 30.45
C SER A 4 -13.26 10.59 30.20
N GLN A 5 -12.63 9.67 30.91
CA GLN A 5 -11.32 9.16 30.60
C GLN A 5 -11.47 8.42 29.26
N ILE A 6 -11.20 9.10 28.16
CA ILE A 6 -11.04 8.44 26.85
C ILE A 6 -9.73 7.68 26.96
N SER A 7 -9.80 6.42 27.40
CA SER A 7 -8.75 5.45 27.16
C SER A 7 -8.60 5.38 25.63
N LYS A 8 -7.60 6.07 25.09
CA LYS A 8 -7.12 5.80 23.74
C LYS A 8 -6.64 4.35 23.78
N ASN A 9 -7.51 3.45 23.34
CA ASN A 9 -7.12 2.09 23.01
C ASN A 9 -5.87 2.22 22.15
N ILE A 10 -4.75 1.74 22.68
CA ILE A 10 -3.52 1.52 21.91
C ILE A 10 -3.90 0.37 20.98
N GLY A 11 -4.53 0.74 19.86
CA GLY A 11 -5.20 -0.18 18.97
C GLY A 11 -4.17 -1.11 18.37
N VAL A 12 -4.35 -2.40 18.64
CA VAL A 12 -3.78 -3.46 17.81
C VAL A 12 -4.17 -3.11 16.36
N PRO A 13 -3.19 -2.99 15.43
CA PRO A 13 -3.51 -2.56 14.08
C PRO A 13 -4.47 -3.59 13.43
N PRO A 14 -5.51 -3.12 12.70
CA PRO A 14 -6.33 -4.02 11.89
C PRO A 14 -5.41 -4.76 10.91
N GLU A 15 -5.71 -6.02 10.56
CA GLU A 15 -4.89 -6.85 9.66
C GLU A 15 -4.35 -6.01 8.49
N LYS A 16 -3.07 -5.65 8.60
CA LYS A 16 -2.41 -4.70 7.71
C LYS A 16 -1.78 -5.48 6.57
N GLY A 17 -2.15 -5.14 5.34
CA GLY A 17 -1.32 -5.50 4.19
C GLY A 17 0.13 -5.05 4.38
N PHE A 18 1.07 -5.69 3.69
CA PHE A 18 2.52 -5.60 3.95
C PHE A 18 3.06 -4.17 4.15
N ALA A 19 2.68 -3.20 3.31
CA ALA A 19 3.15 -1.80 3.41
C ALA A 19 2.09 -0.82 3.96
N GLY A 20 1.11 -1.31 4.74
CA GLY A 20 0.00 -0.50 5.23
C GLY A 20 -0.97 -0.05 4.12
N VAL A 21 -0.87 -0.67 2.95
CA VAL A 21 -1.80 -0.45 1.82
C VAL A 21 -3.18 -0.98 2.25
N PRO A 22 -4.23 -0.14 2.24
CA PRO A 22 -5.59 -0.59 2.52
C PRO A 22 -6.01 -1.68 1.53
N SER A 23 -6.94 -2.56 1.92
CA SER A 23 -7.48 -3.55 0.99
C SER A 23 -8.04 -2.85 -0.26
N THR A 24 -7.65 -3.35 -1.42
CA THR A 24 -8.02 -2.83 -2.74
C THR A 24 -8.66 -3.93 -3.55
N VAL A 25 -9.84 -3.66 -4.11
CA VAL A 25 -10.57 -4.61 -4.95
C VAL A 25 -11.06 -3.97 -6.25
N PRO A 26 -10.97 -4.67 -7.39
CA PRO A 26 -11.60 -4.22 -8.63
C PRO A 26 -13.11 -4.33 -8.50
N VAL A 27 -13.83 -3.31 -8.94
CA VAL A 27 -15.29 -3.21 -8.83
C VAL A 27 -15.93 -2.67 -10.09
N LYS A 28 -17.20 -3.02 -10.29
CA LYS A 28 -18.11 -2.42 -11.25
C LYS A 28 -19.03 -1.47 -10.50
N ILE A 29 -18.94 -0.18 -10.78
CA ILE A 29 -19.75 0.84 -10.10
C ILE A 29 -20.61 1.58 -11.13
N LEU A 30 -21.86 1.83 -10.76
CA LEU A 30 -22.80 2.68 -11.47
C LEU A 30 -23.18 3.83 -10.53
N HIS A 31 -22.79 5.06 -10.87
CA HIS A 31 -23.09 6.23 -10.02
C HIS A 31 -23.25 7.49 -10.87
N LYS A 32 -24.34 8.23 -10.67
CA LYS A 32 -24.70 9.41 -11.49
C LYS A 32 -23.68 10.55 -11.49
N ASP A 33 -22.96 10.73 -10.37
CA ASP A 33 -22.00 11.84 -10.21
C ASP A 33 -20.66 11.56 -10.90
N PHE A 34 -20.47 10.36 -11.44
CA PHE A 34 -19.31 10.08 -12.27
C PHE A 34 -19.38 10.83 -13.60
N TYR A 35 -18.22 11.02 -14.23
CA TYR A 35 -18.17 11.66 -15.55
C TYR A 35 -18.78 10.77 -16.64
N HIS A 36 -19.84 11.23 -17.31
CA HIS A 36 -20.49 10.52 -18.42
C HIS A 36 -20.55 11.42 -19.67
N PRO A 37 -19.67 11.25 -20.66
CA PRO A 37 -19.59 12.16 -21.81
C PRO A 37 -20.86 12.15 -22.68
N ASN A 38 -21.63 11.06 -22.67
CA ASN A 38 -22.85 10.89 -23.47
C ASN A 38 -24.13 10.99 -22.64
N GLY A 39 -24.06 11.56 -21.43
CA GLY A 39 -25.17 11.58 -20.47
C GLY A 39 -25.29 10.31 -19.63
N TYR A 40 -26.15 10.39 -18.61
CA TYR A 40 -26.39 9.32 -17.64
C TYR A 40 -27.84 8.84 -17.74
N ASP A 41 -28.03 7.57 -18.10
CA ASP A 41 -29.32 6.90 -18.17
C ASP A 41 -29.45 5.74 -17.17
N GLY A 42 -28.40 5.48 -16.38
CA GLY A 42 -28.38 4.42 -15.37
C GLY A 42 -28.28 3.02 -15.97
N THR A 43 -27.96 2.88 -17.26
CA THR A 43 -27.83 1.58 -17.91
C THR A 43 -26.40 1.03 -17.82
N ILE A 44 -26.20 -0.18 -18.34
CA ILE A 44 -24.88 -0.83 -18.44
C ILE A 44 -23.85 0.01 -19.20
N ARG A 45 -24.29 0.98 -20.03
CA ARG A 45 -23.40 1.89 -20.76
C ARG A 45 -22.71 2.90 -19.84
N ASN A 46 -23.28 3.15 -18.66
CA ASN A 46 -22.69 4.00 -17.63
C ASN A 46 -21.89 3.23 -16.57
N LEU A 47 -21.80 1.89 -16.66
CA LEU A 47 -20.96 1.11 -15.76
C LEU A 47 -19.48 1.48 -15.94
N LYS A 48 -18.81 1.73 -14.82
CA LYS A 48 -17.36 1.94 -14.77
C LYS A 48 -16.68 0.81 -14.02
N MET A 49 -15.57 0.35 -14.59
CA MET A 49 -14.62 -0.51 -13.89
C MET A 49 -13.63 0.40 -13.16
N ASP A 50 -13.41 0.16 -11.88
CA ASP A 50 -12.42 0.91 -11.11
C ASP A 50 -11.88 0.09 -9.92
N LEU A 51 -10.92 0.64 -9.18
CA LEU A 51 -10.38 0.09 -7.95
C LEU A 51 -10.99 0.77 -6.73
N LEU A 52 -11.64 0.00 -5.87
CA LEU A 52 -12.15 0.48 -4.59
C LEU A 52 -11.14 0.17 -3.48
N HIS A 53 -10.78 1.19 -2.73
CA HIS A 53 -9.88 1.10 -1.58
C HIS A 53 -10.67 1.31 -0.30
N ASN A 54 -10.36 0.54 0.73
CA ASN A 54 -10.89 0.82 2.07
C ASN A 54 -10.39 2.19 2.55
N TYR A 55 -11.32 3.01 3.06
CA TYR A 55 -10.96 4.24 3.74
C TYR A 55 -10.28 3.92 5.08
N VAL A 56 -9.21 4.64 5.39
CA VAL A 56 -8.49 4.53 6.65
C VAL A 56 -8.35 5.93 7.26
N GLU A 57 -8.83 6.08 8.50
CA GLU A 57 -8.65 7.30 9.27
C GLU A 57 -7.17 7.62 9.43
N ASN A 58 -6.83 8.89 9.29
CA ASN A 58 -5.44 9.35 9.32
C ASN A 58 -5.33 10.73 9.98
N PHE A 59 -4.12 11.06 10.43
CA PHE A 59 -3.76 12.31 11.08
C PHE A 59 -3.11 13.31 10.12
N GLY A 60 -3.14 13.05 8.81
CA GLY A 60 -2.49 13.85 7.77
C GLY A 60 -1.39 13.10 7.03
N ASN A 61 -0.74 13.80 6.10
CA ASN A 61 0.33 13.27 5.25
C ASN A 61 1.73 13.50 5.84
N CYS A 62 2.74 12.82 5.29
CA CYS A 62 4.13 12.87 5.77
C CYS A 62 4.81 14.24 5.67
N GLU A 63 4.36 15.14 4.80
CA GLU A 63 4.98 16.46 4.60
C GLU A 63 4.92 17.35 5.84
N ASN A 64 3.94 17.09 6.71
CA ASN A 64 3.71 17.88 7.92
C ASN A 64 4.55 17.42 9.12
N TYR A 65 5.34 16.35 8.99
CA TYR A 65 5.99 15.67 10.11
C TYR A 65 7.49 15.48 9.90
N GLY A 66 8.26 15.56 10.99
CA GLY A 66 9.70 15.33 10.96
C GLY A 66 10.05 13.83 10.85
N PRO A 67 11.20 13.48 10.22
CA PRO A 67 11.55 12.10 9.90
C PRO A 67 11.70 11.18 11.12
N LYS A 68 11.97 11.76 12.29
CA LYS A 68 12.08 11.03 13.57
C LYS A 68 10.76 10.42 14.04
N LEU A 69 9.63 10.78 13.44
CA LEU A 69 8.32 10.24 13.80
C LEU A 69 7.96 8.97 13.01
N PHE A 70 8.74 8.61 11.99
CA PHE A 70 8.49 7.43 11.18
C PHE A 70 9.25 6.22 11.74
N PRO A 71 8.55 5.15 12.13
CA PRO A 71 9.23 3.91 12.48
C PRO A 71 10.03 3.38 11.29
N LEU A 72 11.27 2.94 11.55
CA LEU A 72 12.15 2.39 10.51
C LEU A 72 11.48 1.24 9.75
N TRP A 73 10.69 0.42 10.44
CA TRP A 73 10.02 -0.73 9.88
C TRP A 73 8.91 -0.37 8.86
N ASP A 74 8.16 0.70 9.12
CA ASP A 74 7.15 1.20 8.17
C ASP A 74 7.85 1.74 6.91
N VAL A 75 8.93 2.50 7.11
CA VAL A 75 9.73 3.04 6.00
C VAL A 75 10.33 1.92 5.15
N GLN A 76 10.88 0.87 5.76
CA GLN A 76 11.43 -0.28 5.06
C GLN A 76 10.37 -1.06 4.28
N LYS A 77 9.17 -1.29 4.87
CA LYS A 77 8.08 -1.98 4.17
C LYS A 77 7.57 -1.17 2.96
N ILE A 78 7.44 0.16 3.09
CA ILE A 78 7.08 1.05 1.98
C ILE A 78 8.17 1.03 0.89
N ALA A 79 9.44 1.13 1.26
CA ALA A 79 10.54 1.11 0.30
C ALA A 79 10.64 -0.22 -0.46
N ALA A 80 10.51 -1.36 0.24
CA ALA A 80 10.48 -2.67 -0.39
C ALA A 80 9.30 -2.80 -1.36
N PHE A 81 8.12 -2.30 -0.97
CA PHE A 81 6.94 -2.28 -1.83
C PHE A 81 7.15 -1.40 -3.08
N ASP A 82 7.63 -0.16 -2.91
CA ASP A 82 7.87 0.77 -4.02
C ASP A 82 8.91 0.23 -5.00
N LEU A 83 9.99 -0.38 -4.51
CA LEU A 83 10.99 -1.02 -5.36
C LEU A 83 10.40 -2.22 -6.11
N ARG A 84 9.56 -3.03 -5.45
CA ARG A 84 8.93 -4.21 -6.06
C ARG A 84 8.00 -3.82 -7.20
N VAL A 85 7.20 -2.78 -7.01
CA VAL A 85 6.22 -2.33 -8.02
C VAL A 85 6.78 -1.24 -8.95
N ALA A 86 8.05 -0.85 -8.76
CA ALA A 86 8.71 0.27 -9.43
C ALA A 86 7.86 1.56 -9.38
N ASN A 87 7.33 1.88 -8.19
CA ASN A 87 6.48 3.04 -7.99
C ASN A 87 7.24 4.34 -8.26
N THR A 88 6.83 5.08 -9.29
CA THR A 88 7.44 6.37 -9.67
C THR A 88 6.70 7.58 -9.11
N ASP A 89 5.59 7.38 -8.40
CA ASP A 89 4.70 8.43 -7.89
C ASP A 89 4.47 8.30 -6.38
N ARG A 90 5.58 8.27 -5.63
CA ARG A 90 5.60 8.25 -4.16
C ARG A 90 6.14 9.56 -3.55
N PRO A 91 5.51 10.73 -3.79
CA PRO A 91 5.81 11.92 -3.03
C PRO A 91 5.33 11.78 -1.57
N CYS A 92 5.90 12.57 -0.66
CA CYS A 92 5.54 12.56 0.75
C CYS A 92 4.04 12.84 0.98
N GLY A 93 3.42 13.69 0.15
CA GLY A 93 1.99 13.98 0.20
C GLY A 93 1.07 12.76 -0.01
N ASN A 94 1.57 11.68 -0.64
CA ASN A 94 0.81 10.46 -0.88
C ASN A 94 0.93 9.43 0.27
N ILE A 95 1.76 9.69 1.28
CA ILE A 95 1.95 8.81 2.43
C ILE A 95 1.18 9.38 3.62
N LEU A 96 0.27 8.60 4.20
CA LEU A 96 -0.61 9.01 5.30
C LEU A 96 -0.15 8.40 6.63
N LEU A 97 -0.27 9.16 7.71
CA LEU A 97 0.00 8.69 9.07
C LEU A 97 -1.29 8.25 9.74
N THR A 98 -1.36 6.99 10.16
CA THR A 98 -2.51 6.41 10.88
C THR A 98 -2.27 6.30 12.38
N TYR A 99 -1.03 6.49 12.83
CA TYR A 99 -0.61 6.58 14.22
C TYR A 99 0.66 7.43 14.29
N LEU A 100 0.88 8.06 15.45
CA LEU A 100 2.12 8.77 15.76
C LEU A 100 2.94 7.86 16.69
N TYR A 101 4.16 7.56 16.26
CA TYR A 101 5.10 6.75 17.03
C TYR A 101 6.31 7.59 17.42
N TRP A 102 6.83 7.39 18.63
CA TRP A 102 8.09 7.99 19.07
C TRP A 102 9.14 6.88 19.19
N PRO A 103 10.18 6.85 18.34
CA PRO A 103 11.11 5.74 18.32
C PRO A 103 12.12 5.77 19.47
N LYS A 104 12.50 4.57 19.91
CA LYS A 104 13.87 4.29 20.38
C LYS A 104 14.71 4.01 19.14
N ALA A 105 15.84 4.69 18.99
CA ALA A 105 16.68 4.63 17.79
C ALA A 105 17.68 3.45 17.83
N ASN A 106 18.01 2.91 16.64
CA ASN A 106 18.98 1.85 16.32
C ASN A 106 18.50 0.40 16.41
N GLU A 107 17.63 -0.02 15.48
CA GLU A 107 17.34 -1.43 15.25
C GLU A 107 17.71 -1.81 13.80
N PRO A 108 18.24 -3.03 13.56
CA PRO A 108 18.58 -3.52 12.23
C PRO A 108 17.34 -3.73 11.33
N LEU A 109 17.56 -4.05 10.05
CA LEU A 109 16.52 -4.59 9.15
C LEU A 109 15.77 -5.73 9.87
N LEU A 110 14.45 -5.60 9.97
CA LEU A 110 13.64 -6.61 10.63
C LEU A 110 13.66 -7.90 9.81
N SER A 111 13.82 -9.03 10.50
CA SER A 111 13.77 -10.37 9.91
C SER A 111 12.50 -10.56 9.07
N GLU A 112 11.36 -10.01 9.51
CA GLU A 112 10.10 -10.05 8.77
C GLU A 112 10.19 -9.49 7.35
N VAL A 113 10.91 -8.38 7.15
CA VAL A 113 11.04 -7.74 5.82
C VAL A 113 11.96 -8.57 4.94
N VAL A 114 13.03 -9.13 5.52
CA VAL A 114 13.97 -10.00 4.83
C VAL A 114 13.27 -11.29 4.39
N GLU A 115 12.52 -11.93 5.28
CA GLU A 115 11.73 -13.13 4.99
C GLU A 115 10.73 -12.85 3.85
N TYR A 116 9.95 -11.76 3.95
CA TYR A 116 9.04 -11.36 2.88
C TYR A 116 9.75 -11.19 1.54
N VAL A 117 10.89 -10.50 1.52
CA VAL A 117 11.65 -10.25 0.29
C VAL A 117 12.18 -11.57 -0.31
N ILE A 118 12.65 -12.50 0.52
CA ILE A 118 13.15 -13.81 0.07
C ILE A 118 12.01 -14.62 -0.58
N GLU A 119 10.81 -14.61 0.01
CA GLU A 119 9.64 -15.35 -0.46
C GLU A 119 8.97 -14.77 -1.72
N LEU A 120 9.39 -13.60 -2.21
CA LEU A 120 8.80 -12.99 -3.40
C LEU A 120 8.89 -13.90 -4.64
N ASP A 121 7.74 -14.17 -5.25
CA ASP A 121 7.61 -14.98 -6.46
C ASP A 121 6.89 -14.16 -7.54
N ALA A 122 7.65 -13.72 -8.54
CA ALA A 122 7.14 -12.88 -9.61
C ALA A 122 6.14 -13.61 -10.50
N GLU A 123 6.34 -14.90 -10.75
CA GLU A 123 5.46 -15.73 -11.58
C GLU A 123 4.11 -15.91 -10.91
N LYS A 124 4.09 -16.21 -9.61
CA LYS A 124 2.87 -16.31 -8.81
C LYS A 124 2.10 -14.99 -8.77
N ASP A 125 2.79 -13.87 -8.59
CA ASP A 125 2.16 -12.55 -8.61
C ASP A 125 1.52 -12.24 -9.97
N ILE A 126 2.22 -12.53 -11.07
CA ILE A 126 1.71 -12.34 -12.43
C ILE A 126 0.47 -13.24 -12.68
N GLU A 127 0.48 -14.47 -12.18
CA GLU A 127 -0.65 -15.39 -12.28
C GLU A 127 -1.88 -14.84 -11.54
N VAL A 128 -1.71 -14.35 -10.31
CA VAL A 128 -2.80 -13.73 -9.54
C VAL A 128 -3.35 -12.50 -10.28
N LEU A 129 -2.49 -11.64 -10.84
CA LEU A 129 -2.93 -10.48 -11.61
C LEU A 129 -3.75 -10.88 -12.84
N ARG A 130 -3.26 -11.86 -13.60
CA ARG A 130 -3.97 -12.37 -14.79
C ARG A 130 -5.30 -13.04 -14.44
N PHE A 131 -5.33 -13.82 -13.37
CA PHE A 131 -6.55 -14.45 -12.86
C PHE A 131 -7.63 -13.40 -12.52
N ASN A 132 -7.21 -12.25 -11.99
CA ASN A 132 -8.10 -11.12 -11.70
C ASN A 132 -8.39 -10.22 -12.91
N GLY A 133 -8.07 -10.67 -14.13
CA GLY A 133 -8.40 -9.98 -15.37
C GLY A 133 -7.44 -8.86 -15.78
N TRP A 134 -6.30 -8.70 -15.09
CA TRP A 134 -5.30 -7.71 -15.45
C TRP A 134 -4.42 -8.20 -16.60
N LYS A 135 -4.32 -7.38 -17.66
CA LYS A 135 -3.40 -7.64 -18.76
C LYS A 135 -2.01 -7.15 -18.38
N VAL A 136 -1.17 -8.06 -17.89
CA VAL A 136 0.24 -7.76 -17.56
C VAL A 136 1.07 -7.76 -18.85
N SER A 137 1.65 -6.61 -19.22
CA SER A 137 2.55 -6.51 -20.38
C SER A 137 3.89 -7.21 -20.13
N THR A 138 4.65 -7.47 -21.18
CA THR A 138 5.99 -8.09 -21.08
C THR A 138 6.92 -7.22 -20.24
N GLU A 139 6.88 -5.90 -20.44
CA GLU A 139 7.69 -4.92 -19.72
C GLU A 139 7.36 -4.90 -18.23
N CYS A 140 6.06 -4.92 -17.88
CA CYS A 140 5.63 -5.00 -16.48
C CYS A 140 6.06 -6.33 -15.83
N ALA A 141 5.94 -7.43 -16.56
CA ALA A 141 6.37 -8.75 -16.09
C ALA A 141 7.90 -8.80 -15.89
N LEU A 142 8.68 -8.16 -16.77
CA LEU A 142 10.14 -8.07 -16.62
C LEU A 142 10.50 -7.32 -15.34
N ILE A 143 9.86 -6.20 -15.05
CA ILE A 143 10.09 -5.44 -13.81
C ILE A 143 9.84 -6.32 -12.58
N LEU A 144 8.71 -7.03 -12.52
CA LEU A 144 8.39 -7.93 -11.40
C LEU A 144 9.43 -9.05 -11.21
N LYS A 145 10.01 -9.54 -12.31
CA LYS A 145 11.03 -10.60 -12.31
C LYS A 145 12.42 -10.11 -11.91
N ILE A 146 12.65 -8.80 -11.83
CA ILE A 146 13.94 -8.26 -11.40
C ILE A 146 14.14 -8.56 -9.91
N SER A 147 15.03 -9.51 -9.61
CA SER A 147 15.36 -9.95 -8.25
C SER A 147 16.35 -9.03 -7.51
N ILE A 148 16.32 -7.72 -7.76
CA ILE A 148 17.23 -6.77 -7.08
C ILE A 148 17.05 -6.83 -5.56
N LEU A 149 15.79 -6.86 -5.09
CA LEU A 149 15.48 -6.94 -3.66
C LEU A 149 16.02 -8.22 -3.02
N GLN A 150 15.78 -9.38 -3.63
CA GLN A 150 16.29 -10.66 -3.15
C GLN A 150 17.82 -10.71 -3.11
N LYS A 151 18.49 -10.17 -4.14
CA LYS A 151 19.96 -10.08 -4.19
C LYS A 151 20.52 -9.10 -3.15
N ALA A 152 19.80 -8.02 -2.84
CA ALA A 152 20.19 -7.07 -1.81
C ALA A 152 20.05 -7.69 -0.41
N ALA A 153 18.90 -8.33 -0.14
CA ALA A 153 18.63 -9.03 1.11
C ALA A 153 19.66 -10.13 1.40
N ALA A 154 20.03 -10.94 0.40
CA ALA A 154 21.06 -11.98 0.53
C ALA A 154 22.47 -11.43 0.89
N LYS A 155 22.72 -10.14 0.64
CA LYS A 155 23.97 -9.45 0.98
C LYS A 155 23.89 -8.67 2.31
N GLY A 156 22.74 -8.70 2.99
CA GLY A 156 22.51 -7.95 4.23
C GLY A 156 22.55 -6.43 4.05
N MET A 157 22.20 -5.94 2.86
CA MET A 157 22.10 -4.51 2.55
C MET A 157 20.71 -3.96 2.87
#